data_AF-A0A496TP37-F1
#
_entry.id   AF-A0A496TP37-F1
#
_cell.length_a   1.000
_cell.length_b   1.000
_cell.length_c   1.000
_cell.angle_alpha   90.00
_cell.angle_beta   90.00
_cell.angle_gamma   90.00
#
_symmetry.space_group_name_H-M   'P 1'
#
loop_
_entity.id
_entity.type
_entity.pdbx_description
1 polymer ?
#
loop_
_entity_poly.entity_id
_entity_poly.type
_entity_poly.pdbx_seq_one_letter_code
_entity_poly.pdbx_strand_id
1 'polypeptide(L)'
;KGFPKYYSPDGKEPLEYDYYQALPEALWDDQPGYYTRYGDVRELLMQTDDKFVIAGHGDEVALEFAADSVPELPAGWTRDFLLFVDGFVKEKDPYTAFSSTVAPLPFHEMSNYPYGEDESYPMDKEHLRYIKEYNTRKIGKLDQFGQILSDSGQ
;
A
#
# COMPACT_ATOMS: atom_id res chain seq x y z
N LYS A 1 -8.43 -13.63 -0.62
CA LYS A 1 -8.25 -14.15 -2.00
C LYS A 1 -6.75 -14.23 -2.25
N GLY A 2 -6.25 -15.27 -2.91
CA GLY A 2 -4.81 -15.51 -3.11
C GLY A 2 -4.23 -14.73 -4.29
N PHE A 3 -3.09 -15.17 -4.83
CA PHE A 3 -2.34 -14.47 -5.88
C PHE A 3 -2.93 -14.78 -7.26
N PRO A 4 -3.24 -13.78 -8.12
CA PRO A 4 -3.74 -14.05 -9.46
C PRO A 4 -2.74 -14.91 -10.24
N LYS A 5 -3.24 -15.92 -10.95
CA LYS A 5 -2.39 -16.76 -11.79
C LYS A 5 -1.91 -15.96 -12.99
N TYR A 6 -0.60 -15.96 -13.20
CA TYR A 6 0.01 -15.42 -14.41
C TYR A 6 -0.23 -16.35 -15.61
N TYR A 7 -0.59 -15.77 -16.75
CA TYR A 7 -0.62 -16.51 -18.01
C TYR A 7 -0.19 -15.61 -19.17
N SER A 8 0.21 -16.21 -20.28
CA SER A 8 0.44 -15.51 -21.53
C SER A 8 -0.45 -16.12 -22.61
N PRO A 9 -1.35 -15.35 -23.25
CA PRO A 9 -2.18 -15.86 -24.33
C PRO A 9 -1.36 -16.41 -25.51
N ASP A 10 -0.18 -15.83 -25.76
CA ASP A 10 0.67 -16.13 -26.92
C ASP A 10 2.04 -16.73 -26.57
N GLY A 11 2.29 -17.00 -25.29
CA GLY A 11 3.55 -17.54 -24.77
C GLY A 11 4.68 -16.51 -24.64
N LYS A 12 4.39 -15.22 -24.82
CA LYS A 12 5.36 -14.12 -24.69
C LYS A 12 5.04 -13.21 -23.52
N GLU A 13 5.98 -12.34 -23.19
CA GLU A 13 5.79 -11.26 -22.21
C GLU A 13 5.10 -10.03 -22.84
N PRO A 14 4.41 -9.19 -22.05
CA PRO A 14 4.18 -9.33 -20.60
C PRO A 14 3.10 -10.38 -20.28
N LEU A 15 3.15 -10.94 -19.07
CA LEU A 15 2.13 -11.86 -18.57
C LEU A 15 0.84 -11.09 -18.22
N GLU A 16 -0.31 -11.70 -18.49
CA GLU A 16 -1.63 -11.27 -18.04
C GLU A 16 -2.01 -11.93 -16.70
N TYR A 17 -3.01 -11.36 -16.03
CA TYR A 17 -3.49 -11.80 -14.71
C TYR A 17 -4.87 -12.45 -14.80
N ASP A 18 -4.98 -13.73 -14.43
CA ASP A 18 -6.27 -14.41 -14.27
C ASP A 18 -6.76 -14.27 -12.82
N TYR A 19 -7.65 -13.31 -12.60
CA TYR A 19 -8.26 -13.03 -11.29
C TYR A 19 -9.28 -14.09 -10.84
N TYR A 20 -9.70 -15.01 -11.72
CA TYR A 20 -10.60 -16.11 -11.38
C TYR A 20 -9.84 -17.35 -10.86
N GLN A 21 -8.54 -17.45 -11.14
CA GLN A 21 -7.66 -18.50 -10.62
C GLN A 21 -6.64 -17.90 -9.65
N ALA A 22 -6.97 -17.93 -8.36
CA ALA A 22 -6.04 -17.52 -7.31
C ALA A 22 -5.15 -18.69 -6.85
N LEU A 23 -3.84 -18.50 -6.88
CA LEU A 23 -2.84 -19.36 -6.26
C LEU A 23 -2.83 -19.16 -4.73
N PRO A 24 -2.67 -20.24 -3.94
CA PRO A 24 -2.78 -20.19 -2.48
C PRO A 24 -1.54 -19.57 -1.80
N GLU A 25 -0.39 -19.55 -2.47
CA GLU A 25 0.89 -19.13 -1.89
C GLU A 25 1.59 -18.12 -2.80
N ALA A 26 2.26 -17.16 -2.17
CA ALA A 26 3.11 -16.19 -2.86
C ALA A 26 4.40 -16.90 -3.27
N LEU A 27 4.98 -16.51 -4.40
CA LEU A 27 6.35 -16.89 -4.75
C LEU A 27 7.40 -16.02 -4.02
N TRP A 28 6.97 -15.09 -3.18
CA TRP A 28 7.80 -14.07 -2.55
C TRP A 28 7.50 -13.93 -1.06
N ASP A 29 8.56 -13.73 -0.27
CA ASP A 29 8.44 -13.40 1.16
C ASP A 29 8.06 -11.93 1.35
N ASP A 30 6.98 -11.68 2.09
CA ASP A 30 6.61 -10.34 2.55
C ASP A 30 7.68 -9.74 3.49
N GLN A 31 7.77 -8.41 3.51
CA GLN A 31 8.55 -7.67 4.51
C GLN A 31 7.83 -7.74 5.86
N PRO A 32 8.45 -8.24 6.95
CA PRO A 32 7.80 -8.23 8.25
C PRO A 32 7.41 -6.82 8.70
N GLY A 33 6.21 -6.69 9.29
CA GLY A 33 5.67 -5.41 9.70
C GLY A 33 4.16 -5.41 9.93
N TYR A 34 3.63 -4.21 10.12
CA TYR A 34 2.20 -3.95 10.23
C TYR A 34 1.68 -3.37 8.93
N TYR A 35 0.77 -4.11 8.31
CA TYR A 35 0.07 -3.72 7.12
C TYR A 35 -1.34 -3.23 7.47
N THR A 36 -1.96 -2.51 6.53
CA THR A 36 -3.34 -2.10 6.67
C THR A 36 -4.26 -3.32 6.72
N ARG A 37 -5.25 -3.29 7.62
CA ARG A 37 -6.31 -4.28 7.74
C ARG A 37 -7.19 -4.29 6.50
N TYR A 38 -7.79 -5.44 6.20
CA TYR A 38 -8.85 -5.50 5.20
C TYR A 38 -10.10 -4.76 5.68
N GLY A 39 -10.87 -4.26 4.71
CA GLY A 39 -12.12 -3.54 4.95
C GLY A 39 -12.09 -2.15 4.35
N ASP A 40 -12.97 -1.29 4.86
CA ASP A 40 -13.06 0.09 4.39
C ASP A 40 -11.80 0.88 4.76
N VAL A 41 -11.17 1.45 3.73
CA VAL A 41 -10.00 2.33 3.81
C VAL A 41 -10.26 3.70 3.21
N ARG A 42 -11.53 4.04 2.90
CA ARG A 42 -11.90 5.30 2.25
C ARG A 42 -11.29 6.51 2.92
N GLU A 43 -11.28 6.59 4.24
CA GLU A 43 -10.71 7.72 4.98
C GLU A 43 -9.23 7.97 4.66
N LEU A 44 -8.46 6.91 4.39
CA LEU A 44 -7.03 7.00 4.01
C LEU A 44 -6.83 7.46 2.56
N LEU A 45 -7.89 7.47 1.75
CA LEU A 45 -7.84 7.84 0.33
C LEU A 45 -8.40 9.25 0.06
N MET A 46 -8.92 9.93 1.08
CA MET A 46 -9.60 11.21 0.92
C MET A 46 -8.63 12.40 0.82
N GLN A 47 -7.39 12.25 1.29
CA GLN A 47 -6.39 13.32 1.34
C GLN A 47 -5.01 12.75 1.05
N THR A 48 -4.19 13.55 0.36
CA THR A 48 -2.75 13.30 0.27
C THR A 48 -2.12 13.75 1.58
N ASP A 49 -1.87 12.78 2.44
CA ASP A 49 -1.16 12.97 3.71
C ASP A 49 -0.32 11.73 4.02
N ASP A 50 0.39 11.72 5.15
CA ASP A 50 1.30 10.63 5.48
C ASP A 50 0.61 9.38 6.04
N LYS A 51 -0.74 9.27 6.04
CA LYS A 51 -1.48 8.06 6.46
C LYS A 51 -1.76 7.14 5.28
N PHE A 52 -0.91 6.15 5.08
CA PHE A 52 -0.97 5.27 3.91
C PHE A 52 -1.88 4.04 4.04
N VAL A 53 -2.37 3.56 2.90
CA VAL A 53 -2.72 2.14 2.78
C VAL A 53 -1.43 1.36 2.57
N ILE A 54 -1.00 0.61 3.59
CA ILE A 54 0.18 -0.26 3.55
C ILE A 54 -0.25 -1.61 2.99
N ALA A 55 -0.01 -1.79 1.69
CA ALA A 55 -0.33 -3.01 0.94
C ALA A 55 0.89 -3.94 0.83
N GLY A 56 0.64 -5.23 0.97
CA GLY A 56 1.59 -6.31 0.68
C GLY A 56 1.24 -6.99 -0.64
N HIS A 57 1.91 -8.11 -0.92
CA HIS A 57 1.67 -8.84 -2.16
C HIS A 57 0.22 -9.33 -2.25
N GLY A 58 -0.44 -9.06 -3.38
CA GLY A 58 -1.81 -9.52 -3.65
C GLY A 58 -2.92 -8.73 -2.95
N ASP A 59 -2.58 -7.70 -2.18
CA ASP A 59 -3.58 -6.77 -1.67
C ASP A 59 -4.05 -5.80 -2.76
N GLU A 60 -5.31 -5.38 -2.69
CA GLU A 60 -5.95 -4.50 -3.66
C GLU A 60 -6.83 -3.49 -2.93
N VAL A 61 -6.87 -2.26 -3.44
CA VAL A 61 -7.90 -1.28 -3.11
C VAL A 61 -8.86 -1.19 -4.29
N ALA A 62 -10.09 -1.70 -4.10
CA ALA A 62 -11.15 -1.57 -5.08
C ALA A 62 -11.82 -0.19 -4.94
N LEU A 63 -11.92 0.54 -6.05
CA LEU A 63 -12.55 1.85 -6.12
C LEU A 63 -13.85 1.77 -6.91
N GLU A 64 -14.93 2.25 -6.31
CA GLU A 64 -16.24 2.38 -6.95
C GLU A 64 -16.68 3.84 -6.90
N PHE A 65 -17.12 4.36 -8.04
CA PHE A 65 -17.64 5.73 -8.17
C PHE A 65 -18.90 5.75 -9.02
N ALA A 66 -19.82 6.65 -8.67
CA ALA A 66 -21.09 6.79 -9.36
C ALA A 66 -20.86 7.42 -10.74
N ALA A 67 -21.09 6.65 -11.81
CA ALA A 67 -20.86 7.08 -13.18
C ALA A 67 -21.76 8.26 -13.62
N ASP A 68 -22.87 8.48 -12.91
CA ASP A 68 -23.82 9.58 -13.11
C ASP A 68 -23.51 10.83 -12.26
N SER A 69 -22.55 10.75 -11.34
CA SER A 69 -22.10 11.90 -10.54
C SER A 69 -21.17 12.86 -11.30
N VAL A 70 -20.82 12.54 -12.55
CA VAL A 70 -19.97 13.38 -13.40
C VAL A 70 -20.81 14.17 -14.43
N PRO A 71 -20.39 15.39 -14.82
CA PRO A 71 -21.17 16.22 -15.75
C PRO A 71 -21.44 15.56 -17.10
N GLU A 72 -22.51 15.97 -17.80
CA GLU A 72 -22.74 15.52 -19.18
C GLU A 72 -21.61 15.97 -20.13
N LEU A 73 -21.32 15.16 -21.14
CA LEU A 73 -20.34 15.50 -22.17
C LEU A 73 -20.98 16.32 -23.29
N PRO A 74 -20.25 17.29 -23.87
CA PRO A 74 -20.64 17.88 -25.14
C PRO A 74 -20.80 16.83 -26.24
N ALA A 75 -21.63 17.14 -27.24
CA ALA A 75 -21.83 16.25 -28.38
C ALA A 75 -20.50 15.94 -29.10
N GLY A 76 -20.26 14.67 -29.38
CA GLY A 76 -19.05 14.19 -30.07
C GLY A 76 -17.82 13.99 -29.18
N TRP A 77 -17.94 14.18 -27.86
CA TRP A 77 -16.85 13.94 -26.92
C TRP A 77 -16.90 12.54 -26.32
N THR A 78 -15.72 12.00 -26.00
CA THR A 78 -15.52 10.77 -25.23
C THR A 78 -14.92 11.11 -23.88
N ARG A 79 -15.26 10.35 -22.84
CA ARG A 79 -14.67 10.48 -21.51
C ARG A 79 -13.67 9.38 -21.26
N ASP A 80 -12.50 9.79 -20.80
CA ASP A 80 -11.46 8.93 -20.25
C ASP A 80 -11.33 9.16 -18.74
N PHE A 81 -10.77 8.18 -18.04
CA PHE A 81 -10.50 8.25 -16.60
C PHE A 81 -9.01 8.08 -16.37
N LEU A 82 -8.44 8.92 -15.50
CA LEU A 82 -7.06 8.84 -15.06
C LEU A 82 -7.05 8.53 -13.58
N LEU A 83 -6.27 7.53 -13.18
CA LEU A 83 -5.99 7.25 -11.78
C LEU A 83 -4.70 7.97 -11.40
N PHE A 84 -4.80 8.91 -10.46
CA PHE A 84 -3.65 9.49 -9.81
C PHE A 84 -3.43 8.76 -8.48
N VAL A 85 -2.22 8.24 -8.28
CA VAL A 85 -1.82 7.58 -7.04
C VAL A 85 -0.65 8.36 -6.46
N ASP A 86 -0.79 8.73 -5.19
CA ASP A 86 0.26 9.32 -4.38
C ASP A 86 0.69 8.30 -3.33
N GLY A 87 1.99 8.05 -3.23
CA GLY A 87 2.53 7.08 -2.31
C GLY A 87 3.95 6.66 -2.61
N PHE A 88 4.43 5.73 -1.79
CA PHE A 88 5.80 5.23 -1.84
C PHE A 88 5.82 3.73 -2.15
N VAL A 89 6.88 3.28 -2.83
CA VAL A 89 7.13 1.87 -3.08
C VAL A 89 8.42 1.48 -2.39
N LYS A 90 8.40 0.34 -1.69
CA LYS A 90 9.57 -0.23 -1.05
C LYS A 90 9.75 -1.66 -1.55
N GLU A 91 10.78 -1.86 -2.34
CA GLU A 91 11.07 -3.16 -2.93
C GLU A 91 12.02 -3.97 -2.04
N LYS A 92 12.00 -5.29 -2.21
CA LYS A 92 12.98 -6.19 -1.63
C LYS A 92 14.23 -6.27 -2.53
N ASP A 93 14.80 -5.11 -2.83
CA ASP A 93 15.98 -4.97 -3.68
C ASP A 93 17.23 -4.59 -2.84
N PRO A 94 18.44 -5.08 -3.17
CA PRO A 94 19.67 -4.74 -2.44
C PRO A 94 20.01 -3.25 -2.37
N TYR A 95 19.50 -2.45 -3.30
CA TYR A 95 19.68 -0.99 -3.33
C TYR A 95 18.53 -0.23 -2.67
N THR A 96 17.51 -0.92 -2.16
CA THR A 96 16.44 -0.32 -1.36
C THR A 96 16.83 -0.31 0.12
N ALA A 97 16.87 0.88 0.73
CA ALA A 97 17.11 1.01 2.15
C ALA A 97 15.98 0.39 2.98
N PHE A 98 16.35 -0.30 4.05
CA PHE A 98 15.44 -1.03 4.93
C PHE A 98 14.54 -2.05 4.20
N SER A 99 14.98 -2.59 3.05
CA SER A 99 14.21 -3.49 2.17
C SER A 99 13.71 -4.79 2.81
N SER A 100 14.14 -5.10 4.03
CA SER A 100 13.74 -6.29 4.78
C SER A 100 12.57 -6.06 5.74
N THR A 101 12.05 -4.85 5.89
CA THR A 101 10.98 -4.52 6.87
C THR A 101 10.01 -3.50 6.28
N VAL A 102 8.77 -3.45 6.78
CA VAL A 102 7.84 -2.36 6.40
C VAL A 102 8.37 -1.02 6.92
N ALA A 103 8.66 -0.96 8.22
CA ALA A 103 9.22 0.24 8.86
C ALA A 103 10.72 0.43 8.54
N PRO A 104 11.26 1.66 8.65
CA PRO A 104 10.54 2.92 8.83
C PRO A 104 9.67 3.26 7.62
N LEU A 105 8.53 3.93 7.85
CA LEU A 105 7.70 4.45 6.76
C LEU A 105 8.30 5.77 6.24
N PRO A 106 8.34 5.97 4.91
CA PRO A 106 8.62 7.28 4.33
C PRO A 106 7.49 8.27 4.66
N PHE A 107 7.75 9.57 4.47
CA PHE A 107 6.77 10.65 4.60
C PHE A 107 7.15 11.79 3.67
N HIS A 108 6.19 12.65 3.31
CA HIS A 108 6.37 13.65 2.24
C HIS A 108 7.44 14.70 2.55
N GLU A 109 7.49 15.16 3.79
CA GLU A 109 8.41 16.24 4.23
C GLU A 109 9.82 15.72 4.59
N MET A 110 10.12 14.45 4.37
CA MET A 110 11.44 13.90 4.66
C MET A 110 12.48 14.45 3.67
N SER A 111 13.69 14.75 4.15
CA SER A 111 14.76 15.29 3.31
C SER A 111 15.29 14.27 2.29
N ASN A 112 15.29 12.99 2.66
CA ASN A 112 15.63 11.85 1.83
C ASN A 112 15.06 10.57 2.45
N TYR A 113 15.01 9.48 1.68
CA TYR A 113 14.82 8.14 2.23
C TYR A 113 16.08 7.29 1.99
N PRO A 114 16.66 6.66 3.03
CA PRO A 114 16.25 6.73 4.43
C PRO A 114 16.54 8.11 5.03
N TYR A 115 15.66 8.58 5.92
CA TYR A 115 15.85 9.82 6.66
C TYR A 115 16.78 9.62 7.85
N GLY A 116 17.43 10.71 8.29
CA GLY A 116 18.38 10.70 9.40
C GLY A 116 17.72 10.64 10.78
N GLU A 117 18.52 10.55 11.84
CA GLU A 117 18.04 10.49 13.23
C GLU A 117 17.30 11.76 13.69
N ASP A 118 17.54 12.89 13.03
CA ASP A 118 16.88 14.17 13.31
C ASP A 118 15.47 14.28 12.70
N GLU A 119 15.07 13.29 11.92
CA GLU A 119 13.78 13.20 11.23
C GLU A 119 13.01 11.96 11.68
N SER A 120 11.68 12.05 11.66
CA SER A 120 10.84 10.91 12.01
C SER A 120 9.51 10.98 11.28
N TYR A 121 8.98 9.82 10.94
CA TYR A 121 7.60 9.71 10.48
C TYR A 121 6.64 10.34 11.52
N PRO A 122 5.60 11.08 11.10
CA PRO A 122 4.72 11.77 12.02
C PRO A 122 4.05 10.82 13.04
N MET A 123 4.16 11.16 14.33
CA MET A 123 3.58 10.40 15.45
C MET A 123 2.63 11.26 16.30
N ASP A 124 1.96 12.22 15.67
CA ASP A 124 0.90 13.00 16.34
C ASP A 124 -0.34 12.15 16.63
N LYS A 125 -1.33 12.75 17.31
CA LYS A 125 -2.56 12.05 17.72
C LYS A 125 -3.34 11.44 16.55
N GLU A 126 -3.34 12.08 15.39
CA GLU A 126 -4.08 11.60 14.23
C GLU A 126 -3.36 10.40 13.59
N HIS A 127 -2.04 10.46 13.49
CA HIS A 127 -1.22 9.35 12.99
C HIS A 127 -1.26 8.14 13.93
N LEU A 128 -1.20 8.36 15.25
CA LEU A 128 -1.34 7.29 16.23
C LEU A 128 -2.72 6.62 16.15
N ARG A 129 -3.79 7.39 15.94
CA ARG A 129 -5.14 6.83 15.72
C ARG A 129 -5.17 5.98 14.46
N TYR A 130 -4.63 6.49 13.36
CA TYR A 130 -4.54 5.76 12.10
C TYR A 130 -3.77 4.45 12.24
N ILE A 131 -2.58 4.47 12.85
CA ILE A 131 -1.77 3.27 13.06
C ILE A 131 -2.56 2.23 13.86
N LYS A 132 -3.21 2.66 14.95
CA LYS A 132 -4.00 1.76 15.82
C LYS A 132 -5.23 1.18 15.13
N GLU A 133 -5.88 1.97 14.29
CA GLU A 133 -7.13 1.59 13.65
C GLU A 133 -6.93 0.78 12.38
N TYR A 134 -5.96 1.17 11.55
CA TYR A 134 -5.74 0.61 10.23
C TYR A 134 -4.58 -0.37 10.18
N ASN A 135 -3.45 -0.11 10.84
CA ASN A 135 -2.22 -0.91 10.67
C ASN A 135 -2.16 -2.09 11.64
N THR A 136 -3.16 -2.98 11.55
CA THR A 136 -3.33 -4.07 12.52
C THR A 136 -2.98 -5.45 11.95
N ARG A 137 -2.69 -5.56 10.64
CA ARG A 137 -2.35 -6.84 10.02
C ARG A 137 -0.85 -7.09 10.17
N LYS A 138 -0.48 -7.84 11.20
CA LYS A 138 0.90 -8.25 11.47
C LYS A 138 1.32 -9.39 10.53
N ILE A 139 2.36 -9.16 9.74
CA ILE A 139 2.97 -10.16 8.86
C ILE A 139 4.42 -10.38 9.30
N GLY A 140 4.86 -11.65 9.28
CA GLY A 140 6.21 -12.04 9.67
C GLY A 140 6.53 -11.82 11.16
N LYS A 141 7.78 -12.07 11.53
CA LYS A 141 8.31 -11.79 12.86
C LYS A 141 8.89 -10.37 12.86
N LEU A 142 8.33 -9.50 13.69
CA LEU A 142 8.85 -8.13 13.87
C LEU A 142 10.29 -8.18 14.39
N ASP A 143 11.11 -7.27 13.89
CA ASP A 143 12.41 -6.96 14.49
C ASP A 143 12.23 -6.03 15.70
N GLN A 144 13.34 -5.61 16.33
CA GLN A 144 13.30 -4.77 17.54
C GLN A 144 12.62 -3.41 17.31
N PHE A 145 12.69 -2.84 16.10
CA PHE A 145 12.01 -1.58 15.76
C PHE A 145 10.50 -1.77 15.59
N GLY A 146 10.06 -2.87 14.95
CA GLY A 146 8.65 -3.22 14.86
C GLY A 146 7.99 -3.46 16.22
N GLN A 147 8.76 -3.90 17.23
CA GLN A 147 8.28 -4.04 18.59
C GLN A 147 8.03 -2.69 19.29
N ILE A 148 8.87 -1.67 19.03
CA ILE A 148 8.70 -0.33 19.62
C ILE A 148 7.40 0.34 19.16
N LEU A 149 7.04 0.17 17.88
CA LEU A 149 5.75 0.64 17.35
C LEU A 149 4.55 -0.16 17.91
N SER A 150 4.74 -1.46 18.18
CA SER A 150 3.73 -2.30 18.84
C SER A 150 3.49 -1.86 20.30
N ASP A 151 4.56 -1.53 21.03
CA ASP A 151 4.50 -1.25 22.46
C ASP A 151 4.08 0.20 22.76
N SER A 152 4.34 1.14 21.84
CA SER A 152 3.88 2.53 21.93
C SER A 152 2.39 2.72 21.57
N GLY A 153 1.72 1.66 21.08
CA GLY A 153 0.29 1.64 20.78
C GLY A 153 -0.61 1.06 21.89
N GLN A 154 -0.04 0.65 23.04
CA GLN A 154 -0.79 0.18 24.22
C GLN A 154 -1.17 1.31 25.17
#